data_AF-A0A2A2RVI2-F1
#
_entry.id   AF-A0A2A2RVI2-F1
#
_cell.length_a   1.000
_cell.length_b   1.000
_cell.length_c   1.000
_cell.angle_alpha   90.00
_cell.angle_beta   90.00
_cell.angle_gamma   90.00
#
_symmetry.space_group_name_H-M   'P 1'
#
loop_
_entity.id
_entity.type
_entity.pdbx_description
1 polymer ?
#
loop_
_entity_poly.entity_id
_entity_poly.type
_entity_poly.pdbx_seq_one_letter_code
_entity_poly.pdbx_strand_id
1 'polypeptide(L)'
;MELPDDEQLFLRDLVKASRQKIHAVKWVDRDGTDRQTTLTQNEAVRLNIIAARLKISNKELLRQAAHIPVPKLPPKPPAVESELPA
;
A
#
# COMPACT_ATOMS: atom_id res chain seq x y z
N MET A 1 -15.80 12.52 25.56
CA MET A 1 -16.13 11.48 24.59
C MET A 1 -15.48 10.22 25.12
N GLU A 2 -16.27 9.29 25.65
CA GLU A 2 -15.76 8.03 26.21
C GLU A 2 -15.94 6.94 25.15
N LEU A 3 -14.91 6.76 24.34
CA LEU A 3 -14.82 5.68 23.36
C LEU A 3 -14.07 4.50 24.02
N PRO A 4 -14.35 3.25 23.64
CA PRO A 4 -13.52 2.10 24.00
C PRO A 4 -12.04 2.32 23.62
N ASP A 5 -11.11 1.76 24.39
CA ASP A 5 -9.67 1.99 24.22
C ASP A 5 -9.17 1.60 22.81
N ASP A 6 -9.69 0.52 22.23
CA ASP A 6 -9.38 0.09 20.87
C ASP A 6 -9.79 1.11 19.81
N GLU A 7 -10.96 1.73 19.98
CA GLU A 7 -11.47 2.77 19.08
C GLU A 7 -10.65 4.06 19.22
N GLN A 8 -10.26 4.42 20.45
CA GLN A 8 -9.35 5.55 20.68
C GLN A 8 -7.98 5.32 20.04
N LEU A 9 -7.45 4.10 20.13
CA LEU A 9 -6.17 3.72 19.53
C LEU A 9 -6.24 3.80 17.99
N PHE A 10 -7.29 3.22 17.40
CA PHE A 10 -7.53 3.30 15.96
C PHE A 10 -7.61 4.76 15.49
N LEU A 11 -8.38 5.61 16.17
CA LEU A 11 -8.50 7.02 15.79
C LEU A 11 -7.19 7.79 15.94
N ARG A 12 -6.39 7.49 16.97
CA ARG A 12 -5.04 8.06 17.13
C ARG A 12 -4.13 7.67 15.98
N ASP A 13 -4.13 6.39 15.60
CA ASP A 13 -3.32 5.90 14.49
C ASP A 13 -3.81 6.45 13.15
N LEU A 14 -5.12 6.60 12.97
CA LEU A 14 -5.72 7.20 11.78
C LEU A 14 -5.29 8.66 11.61
N VAL A 15 -5.40 9.47 12.68
CA VAL A 15 -4.94 10.87 12.65
C VAL A 15 -3.43 10.95 12.43
N LYS A 16 -2.66 10.05 13.04
CA LYS A 16 -1.21 9.98 12.83
C LYS A 16 -0.87 9.64 11.39
N ALA A 17 -1.56 8.68 10.77
CA ALA A 17 -1.37 8.29 9.37
C ALA A 17 -1.77 9.42 8.41
N SER A 18 -2.87 10.13 8.67
CA SER A 18 -3.34 11.28 7.88
C SER A 18 -2.30 12.41 7.77
N ARG A 19 -1.50 12.62 8.83
CA ARG A 19 -0.45 13.65 8.86
C ARG A 19 0.85 13.20 8.16
N GLN A 20 0.97 11.93 7.76
CA GLN A 20 2.18 11.45 7.13
C GLN A 20 2.28 11.95 5.68
N LYS A 21 3.47 12.41 5.31
CA LYS A 21 3.75 12.77 3.93
C LYS A 21 3.75 11.51 3.07
N ILE A 22 2.87 11.49 2.08
CA ILE A 22 2.83 10.46 1.05
C ILE A 22 3.83 10.80 -0.05
N HIS A 23 4.67 9.82 -0.41
CA HIS A 23 5.62 9.90 -1.51
C HIS A 23 5.03 9.20 -2.72
N ALA A 24 4.82 9.94 -3.81
CA ALA A 24 4.33 9.36 -5.05
C ALA A 24 5.51 9.08 -6.00
N VAL A 25 5.60 7.85 -6.50
CA VAL A 25 6.57 7.46 -7.53
C VAL A 25 5.83 7.09 -8.81
N LYS A 26 6.07 7.84 -9.88
CA LYS A 26 5.56 7.53 -11.23
C LYS A 26 6.52 6.58 -11.95
N TRP A 27 6.00 5.52 -12.53
CA TRP A 27 6.78 4.48 -13.25
C TRP A 27 5.92 3.85 -14.35
N VAL A 28 6.55 3.19 -15.31
CA VAL A 28 5.86 2.53 -16.42
C VAL A 28 5.86 1.02 -16.17
N ASP A 29 4.68 0.43 -16.20
CA ASP A 29 4.49 -1.00 -15.99
C ASP A 29 4.91 -1.82 -17.23
N ARG A 30 4.92 -3.15 -17.10
CA ARG A 30 5.31 -4.10 -18.16
C ARG A 30 4.47 -4.00 -19.43
N ASP A 31 3.22 -3.55 -19.30
CA ASP A 31 2.27 -3.37 -20.40
C ASP A 31 2.38 -1.97 -21.06
N GLY A 32 3.33 -1.14 -20.60
CA GLY A 32 3.49 0.23 -21.08
C GLY A 32 2.59 1.25 -20.37
N THR A 33 1.77 0.82 -19.40
CA THR A 33 0.87 1.72 -18.67
C THR A 33 1.64 2.57 -17.66
N ASP A 34 1.43 3.89 -17.71
CA ASP A 34 1.88 4.79 -16.66
C ASP A 34 1.15 4.50 -15.34
N ARG A 35 1.91 4.15 -14.30
CA ARG A 35 1.42 3.94 -12.94
C ARG A 35 2.02 4.94 -11.98
N GLN A 36 1.27 5.21 -10.91
CA GLN A 36 1.75 5.98 -9.77
C GLN A 36 1.53 5.16 -8.51
N THR A 37 2.61 4.86 -7.80
CA THR A 37 2.55 4.18 -6.51
C THR A 37 2.74 5.20 -5.40
N THR A 38 1.79 5.24 -4.47
CA THR A 38 1.85 6.06 -3.25
C THR A 38 2.50 5.26 -2.13
N LEU A 39 3.51 5.84 -1.49
CA LEU A 39 4.30 5.22 -0.44
C LEU A 39 4.23 6.09 0.82
N THR A 40 4.08 5.46 1.98
CA THR A 40 4.40 6.07 3.26
C THR A 40 5.90 6.35 3.35
N GLN A 41 6.31 7.17 4.34
CA GLN A 41 7.73 7.43 4.58
C GLN A 41 8.53 6.13 4.82
N ASN A 42 7.98 5.16 5.55
CA ASN A 42 8.65 3.90 5.84
C ASN A 42 8.85 3.08 4.55
N GLU A 43 7.81 2.96 3.73
CA GLU A 43 7.88 2.27 2.44
C GLU A 43 8.88 2.94 1.49
N ALA A 44 8.89 4.28 1.43
CA ALA A 44 9.85 5.04 0.63
C ALA A 44 11.31 4.78 1.08
N VAL A 45 11.57 4.75 2.38
CA VAL A 45 12.91 4.41 2.91
C VAL A 45 13.31 2.98 2.55
N ARG A 46 12.41 2.01 2.70
CA ARG A 46 12.68 0.60 2.32
C ARG A 46 12.95 0.47 0.83
N LEU A 47 12.15 1.13 -0.01
CA LEU A 47 12.35 1.14 -1.46
C LEU A 47 13.71 1.71 -1.83
N ASN A 48 14.10 2.85 -1.23
CA ASN A 48 15.41 3.47 -1.46
C ASN A 48 16.57 2.54 -1.05
N ILE A 49 16.46 1.83 0.08
CA ILE A 49 17.49 0.89 0.52
C ILE A 49 17.68 -0.25 -0.50
N ILE A 50 16.57 -0.83 -0.99
CA ILE A 50 16.63 -1.91 -1.98
C ILE A 50 17.19 -1.39 -3.31
N ALA A 51 16.71 -0.24 -3.77
CA ALA A 51 17.16 0.40 -5.00
C ALA A 51 18.66 0.71 -4.95
N ALA A 52 19.14 1.26 -3.83
CA ALA A 52 20.57 1.53 -3.60
C ALA A 52 21.41 0.24 -3.61
N ARG A 53 20.93 -0.82 -2.94
CA ARG A 53 21.62 -2.13 -2.93
C ARG A 53 21.75 -2.74 -4.33
N LEU A 54 20.73 -2.57 -5.17
CA LEU A 54 20.69 -3.06 -6.54
C LEU A 54 21.30 -2.08 -7.55
N LYS A 55 21.69 -0.87 -7.12
CA LYS A 55 22.20 0.22 -7.97
C LYS A 55 21.27 0.59 -9.12
N ILE A 56 19.96 0.54 -8.89
CA ILE A 56 18.92 0.92 -9.85
C ILE A 56 18.05 2.04 -9.29
N SER A 57 17.27 2.69 -10.15
CA SER A 57 16.31 3.72 -9.70
C SER A 57 15.06 3.09 -9.08
N ASN A 58 14.34 3.85 -8.24
CA ASN A 58 13.07 3.41 -7.66
C ASN A 58 12.03 3.05 -8.74
N LYS A 59 12.02 3.74 -9.88
CA LYS A 59 11.10 3.44 -11.00
C LYS A 59 11.41 2.09 -11.61
N GLU A 60 12.69 1.83 -11.84
CA GLU A 60 13.17 0.57 -12.40
C GLU A 60 12.94 -0.59 -11.42
N LEU A 61 13.15 -0.37 -10.12
CA LEU A 61 12.83 -1.34 -9.10
C LEU A 61 11.34 -1.70 -9.09
N LEU A 62 10.44 -0.73 -9.18
CA LEU A 62 9.00 -0.99 -9.26
C LEU A 62 8.63 -1.74 -10.54
N ARG A 63 9.26 -1.41 -11.67
CA ARG A 63 9.10 -2.13 -12.93
C ARG A 63 9.50 -3.60 -12.80
N GLN A 64 10.66 -3.88 -12.21
CA GLN A 64 11.12 -5.25 -11.97
C GLN A 64 10.22 -5.98 -10.97
N ALA A 65 9.76 -5.29 -9.92
CA ALA A 65 8.86 -5.86 -8.93
C ALA A 65 7.52 -6.30 -9.54
N ALA A 66 7.05 -5.66 -10.61
CA ALA A 66 5.85 -6.07 -11.34
C ALA A 66 5.95 -7.45 -12.00
N HIS A 67 7.16 -8.00 -12.14
CA HIS A 67 7.40 -9.35 -12.64
C HIS A 67 7.40 -10.42 -11.53
N ILE A 68 7.35 -10.03 -10.25
CA ILE A 68 7.34 -10.99 -9.13
C ILE A 68 5.98 -11.71 -9.13
N PRO A 69 5.94 -13.05 -9.25
CA PRO A 69 4.69 -13.79 -9.22
C PRO A 69 3.97 -13.60 -7.88
N VAL A 70 2.71 -13.17 -7.93
CA VAL A 70 1.86 -13.12 -6.74
C VAL A 70 1.26 -14.52 -6.56
N PRO A 71 1.44 -15.19 -5.40
CA PRO A 71 0.74 -16.42 -5.10
C PRO A 71 -0.76 -16.15 -5.20
N LYS A 72 -1.50 -16.98 -5.96
CA LYS A 72 -2.97 -16.87 -6.03
C LYS A 72 -3.53 -17.06 -4.62
N LEU A 73 -3.94 -15.97 -3.97
CA LEU A 73 -4.79 -16.08 -2.80
C LEU A 73 -6.11 -16.76 -3.24
N PRO A 74 -6.65 -17.69 -2.44
CA PRO A 74 -7.97 -18.24 -2.72
C PRO A 74 -8.99 -17.09 -2.82
N PRO A 75 -9.97 -17.16 -3.73
CA PRO A 75 -10.96 -16.12 -3.90
C PRO A 75 -11.66 -15.87 -2.56
N LYS A 76 -11.65 -14.61 -2.11
CA LYS A 76 -12.39 -14.17 -0.93
C LYS A 76 -13.87 -14.51 -1.17
N PRO A 77 -14.54 -15.26 -0.28
CA PRO A 77 -15.96 -15.55 -0.46
C PRO A 77 -16.74 -14.24 -0.61
N PRO A 78 -17.78 -14.21 -1.46
CA PRO A 78 -18.61 -13.03 -1.61
C PRO A 78 -19.15 -12.63 -0.23
N ALA A 79 -19.07 -11.33 0.07
CA ALA A 79 -19.69 -10.78 1.25
C ALA A 79 -21.18 -11.11 1.19
N VAL A 80 -21.63 -12.00 2.09
CA VAL A 80 -23.04 -12.27 2.28
C VAL A 80 -23.63 -10.97 2.80
N GLU A 81 -24.40 -10.30 1.95
CA GLU A 81 -25.25 -9.19 2.31
C GLU A 81 -26.27 -9.73 3.32
N SER A 82 -26.04 -9.43 4.60
CA SER A 82 -26.98 -9.74 5.67
C SER A 82 -28.21 -8.87 5.49
N GLU A 83 -29.18 -9.34 4.73
CA GLU A 83 -30.56 -8.82 4.73
C GLU A 83 -31.13 -9.01 6.15
N LEU A 84 -31.32 -7.89 6.85
CA LEU A 84 -32.14 -7.81 8.07
C LEU A 84 -33.63 -7.96 7.68
N PRO A 85 -34.41 -8.85 8.31
CA PRO A 85 -35.85 -8.84 8.12
C PRO A 85 -36.48 -7.70 8.93
N ALA A 86 -37.51 -7.10 8.32
CA ALA A 86 -38.37 -6.04 8.87
C ALA A 86 -39.34 -6.55 9.94
#